data_AF-A0A7C6LNJ1-F1
#
_entry.id   AF-A0A7C6LNJ1-F1
#
_cell.length_a   1.000
_cell.length_b   1.000
_cell.length_c   1.000
_cell.angle_alpha   90.00
_cell.angle_beta   90.00
_cell.angle_gamma   90.00
#
_symmetry.space_group_name_H-M   'P 1'
#
loop_
_entity.id
_entity.type
_entity.pdbx_description
1 polymer ?
#
loop_
_entity_poly.entity_id
_entity_poly.type
_entity_poly.pdbx_seq_one_letter_code
_entity_poly.pdbx_strand_id
1 'polypeptide(L)'
;MGAYGNLFGWLIIAGLFLTLMTYPIKLIQRKWVAKLEPKSKFKKGYTKVQQIIVRYHRFFAIFTTVMLIVHLIIQIQYRWVSSSGIVAASLLVLNVLLGVYGHYIRKKKRSAWFYIHRTVAILSTIAIILHIVLQGR
;
A
#
# COMPACT_ATOMS: atom_id res chain seq x y z
N MET A 1 -18.30 -15.58 -3.45
CA MET A 1 -17.34 -15.53 -2.32
C MET A 1 -18.14 -15.49 -1.04
N GLY A 2 -17.82 -16.30 -0.03
CA GLY A 2 -18.42 -16.15 1.30
C GLY A 2 -18.03 -14.83 1.96
N ALA A 3 -18.69 -14.46 3.06
CA ALA A 3 -18.45 -13.22 3.81
C ALA A 3 -16.97 -12.97 4.14
N TYR A 4 -16.21 -14.05 4.43
CA TYR A 4 -14.79 -14.00 4.73
C TYR A 4 -13.93 -13.54 3.54
N GLY A 5 -14.21 -14.01 2.32
CA GLY A 5 -13.45 -13.58 1.13
C GLY A 5 -13.57 -12.07 0.88
N ASN A 6 -14.77 -11.52 1.07
CA ASN A 6 -15.04 -10.09 0.96
C ASN A 6 -14.32 -9.30 2.06
N LEU A 7 -14.39 -9.77 3.31
CA LEU A 7 -13.70 -9.14 4.45
C LEU A 7 -12.20 -8.99 4.19
N PHE A 8 -11.50 -10.08 3.82
CA PHE A 8 -10.06 -10.01 3.55
C PHE A 8 -9.74 -9.15 2.33
N GLY A 9 -10.61 -9.11 1.31
CA GLY A 9 -10.50 -8.18 0.19
C GLY A 9 -10.50 -6.71 0.64
N TRP A 10 -11.44 -6.33 1.50
CA TRP A 10 -11.49 -4.98 2.07
C TRP A 10 -10.30 -4.66 2.98
N LEU A 11 -9.80 -5.63 3.74
CA LEU A 11 -8.61 -5.44 4.57
C LEU A 11 -7.35 -5.20 3.72
N ILE A 12 -7.23 -5.83 2.55
CA ILE A 12 -6.14 -5.53 1.59
C ILE A 12 -6.27 -4.08 1.11
N ILE A 13 -7.47 -3.62 0.75
CA ILE A 13 -7.70 -2.24 0.31
C ILE A 13 -7.34 -1.25 1.42
N ALA A 14 -7.77 -1.50 2.66
CA ALA A 14 -7.45 -0.65 3.81
C ALA A 14 -5.94 -0.59 4.07
N GLY A 15 -5.25 -1.74 4.05
CA GLY A 15 -3.81 -1.81 4.22
C GLY A 15 -3.04 -1.10 3.10
N LEU A 16 -3.45 -1.28 1.85
CA LEU A 16 -2.88 -0.58 0.71
C LEU A 16 -3.09 0.93 0.81
N PHE A 17 -4.30 1.36 1.17
CA PHE A 17 -4.61 2.78 1.36
C PHE A 17 -3.69 3.43 2.40
N LEU A 18 -3.55 2.81 3.58
CA LEU A 18 -2.64 3.27 4.63
C LEU A 18 -1.18 3.31 4.17
N THR A 19 -0.76 2.32 3.37
CA THR A 19 0.57 2.26 2.77
C THR A 19 0.80 3.44 1.82
N LEU A 20 -0.19 3.76 0.97
CA LEU A 20 -0.16 4.85 -0.01
C LEU A 20 -0.27 6.24 0.63
N MET A 21 -0.90 6.38 1.81
CA MET A 21 -1.03 7.67 2.51
C MET A 21 0.31 8.37 2.76
N THR A 22 1.41 7.62 2.79
CA THR A 22 2.76 8.21 2.88
C THR A 22 3.06 9.22 1.77
N TYR A 23 2.50 9.06 0.57
CA TYR A 23 2.70 9.96 -0.55
C TYR A 23 2.00 11.33 -0.38
N PRO A 24 0.66 11.41 -0.25
CA PRO A 24 -0.03 12.69 -0.07
C PRO A 24 0.42 13.40 1.20
N ILE A 25 0.70 12.67 2.28
CA ILE A 25 1.16 13.29 3.54
C ILE A 25 2.52 13.95 3.35
N LYS A 26 3.47 13.30 2.66
CA LYS A 26 4.77 13.91 2.36
C LYS A 26 4.64 15.10 1.41
N LEU A 27 3.69 15.06 0.48
CA LEU A 27 3.42 16.14 -0.45
C LEU A 27 2.87 17.38 0.29
N ILE A 28 1.84 17.20 1.11
CA ILE A 28 1.25 18.27 1.93
C ILE A 28 2.29 18.83 2.90
N GLN A 29 3.12 17.96 3.51
CA GLN A 29 4.19 18.42 4.39
C GLN A 29 5.13 19.39 3.67
N ARG A 30 5.60 19.01 2.49
CA ARG A 30 6.60 19.79 1.73
C ARG A 30 6.02 21.09 1.20
N LYS A 31 4.79 21.05 0.68
CA LYS A 31 4.20 22.20 -0.03
C LYS A 31 3.60 23.23 0.93
N TRP A 32 3.03 22.80 2.06
CA TRP A 32 2.22 23.65 2.95
C TRP A 32 2.80 23.69 4.37
N VAL A 33 2.91 22.54 5.03
CA VAL A 33 3.19 22.49 6.48
C VAL A 33 4.62 22.91 6.82
N ALA A 34 5.58 22.66 5.93
CA ALA A 34 6.96 23.09 6.10
C ALA A 34 7.11 24.62 6.22
N LYS A 35 6.24 25.37 5.52
CA LYS A 35 6.22 26.84 5.48
C LYS A 35 5.56 27.49 6.70
N LEU A 36 4.87 26.71 7.53
CA LEU A 36 4.22 27.22 8.73
C LEU A 36 5.23 27.53 9.82
N GLU A 37 4.86 28.45 10.72
CA GLU A 37 5.68 28.80 11.87
C GLU A 37 5.99 27.58 12.75
N PRO A 38 7.24 27.45 13.28
CA PRO A 38 7.63 26.33 14.13
C PRO A 38 6.76 26.13 15.39
N LYS A 39 6.18 27.22 15.93
CA LYS A 39 5.36 27.18 17.14
C LYS A 39 3.90 26.82 16.89
N SER A 40 3.44 26.74 15.63
CA SER A 40 2.07 26.40 15.28
C SER A 40 1.65 25.02 15.83
N LYS A 41 0.54 24.98 16.58
CA LYS A 41 -0.05 23.73 17.09
C LYS A 41 -0.41 22.77 15.94
N PHE A 42 -0.87 23.30 14.81
CA PHE A 42 -1.19 22.52 13.61
C PHE A 42 0.05 21.84 13.03
N LYS A 43 1.17 22.57 12.89
CA LYS A 43 2.44 22.01 12.38
C LYS A 43 2.92 20.85 13.25
N LYS A 44 2.85 21.00 14.58
CA LYS A 44 3.21 19.94 15.54
C LYS A 44 2.29 18.72 15.42
N GLY A 45 0.97 18.92 15.37
CA GLY A 45 -0.01 17.84 15.23
C GLY A 45 0.17 17.07 13.92
N TYR A 46 0.28 17.79 12.80
CA TYR A 46 0.49 17.20 11.48
C TYR A 46 1.81 16.40 11.43
N THR A 47 2.90 16.96 11.97
CA THR A 47 4.20 16.28 11.98
C THR A 47 4.15 14.97 12.78
N LYS A 48 3.41 14.92 13.90
CA LYS A 48 3.20 13.67 14.65
C LYS A 48 2.46 12.63 13.80
N VAL A 49 1.36 13.01 13.15
CA VAL A 49 0.59 12.10 12.28
C VAL A 49 1.44 11.59 11.12
N GLN A 50 2.20 12.48 10.48
CA GLN A 50 3.13 12.08 9.42
C GLN A 50 4.18 11.09 9.94
N GLN A 51 4.77 11.34 11.11
CA GLN A 51 5.76 10.43 11.68
C GLN A 51 5.18 9.06 11.95
N ILE A 52 3.95 8.98 12.47
CA ILE A 52 3.23 7.70 12.69
C ILE A 52 3.09 6.97 11.35
N ILE A 53 2.49 7.61 10.34
CA ILE A 53 2.20 6.94 9.07
C ILE A 53 3.47 6.52 8.34
N VAL A 54 4.52 7.36 8.33
CA VAL A 54 5.80 7.02 7.69
C VAL A 54 6.56 5.96 8.48
N ARG A 55 6.50 5.96 9.81
CA ARG A 55 7.14 4.95 10.67
C ARG A 55 6.47 3.59 10.51
N TYR A 56 5.14 3.56 10.45
CA TYR A 56 4.37 2.32 10.39
C TYR A 56 4.09 1.81 8.97
N HIS A 57 4.44 2.57 7.92
CA HIS A 57 4.28 2.16 6.52
C HIS A 57 4.73 0.73 6.21
N ARG A 58 5.88 0.29 6.74
CA ARG A 58 6.36 -1.09 6.54
C ARG A 58 5.43 -2.14 7.15
N PHE A 59 4.84 -1.83 8.31
CA PHE A 59 3.91 -2.71 8.99
C PHE A 59 2.57 -2.76 8.27
N PHE A 60 2.12 -1.64 7.67
CA PHE A 60 0.94 -1.64 6.79
C PHE A 60 1.17 -2.49 5.54
N ALA A 61 2.37 -2.44 4.95
CA ALA A 61 2.73 -3.30 3.83
C ALA A 61 2.72 -4.78 4.23
N ILE A 62 3.33 -5.15 5.36
CA ILE A 62 3.31 -6.53 5.89
C ILE A 62 1.87 -6.99 6.16
N PHE A 63 1.07 -6.16 6.83
CA PHE A 63 -0.33 -6.44 7.07
C PHE A 63 -1.08 -6.72 5.76
N THR A 64 -0.90 -5.87 4.75
CA THR A 64 -1.50 -6.05 3.42
C THR A 64 -1.07 -7.37 2.78
N THR A 65 0.19 -7.76 2.90
CA THR A 65 0.69 -9.05 2.39
C THR A 65 0.07 -10.24 3.10
N VAL A 66 -0.06 -10.20 4.43
CA VAL A 66 -0.70 -11.27 5.20
C VAL A 66 -2.17 -11.40 4.79
N MET A 67 -2.89 -10.28 4.67
CA MET A 67 -4.29 -10.28 4.21
C MET A 67 -4.42 -10.82 2.79
N LEU A 68 -3.48 -10.49 1.89
CA LEU A 68 -3.42 -11.04 0.53
C LEU A 68 -3.26 -12.56 0.53
N ILE A 69 -2.33 -13.09 1.32
CA ILE A 69 -2.10 -14.55 1.42
C ILE A 69 -3.37 -15.24 1.93
N VAL A 70 -3.98 -14.73 3.00
CA VAL A 70 -5.22 -15.30 3.55
C VAL A 70 -6.37 -15.21 2.54
N HIS A 71 -6.51 -14.08 1.84
CA HIS A 71 -7.51 -13.92 0.79
C HIS A 71 -7.35 -14.94 -0.35
N LEU A 72 -6.11 -15.19 -0.80
CA LEU A 72 -5.82 -16.18 -1.85
C LEU A 72 -6.11 -17.61 -1.39
N ILE A 73 -5.72 -17.98 -0.15
CA ILE A 73 -5.99 -19.31 0.42
C ILE A 73 -7.50 -19.55 0.47
N ILE A 74 -8.25 -18.60 1.04
CA ILE A 74 -9.71 -18.68 1.09
C ILE A 74 -10.27 -18.77 -0.32
N GLN A 75 -9.81 -17.92 -1.25
CA GLN A 75 -10.35 -17.91 -2.61
C GLN A 75 -10.20 -19.27 -3.29
N ILE A 76 -9.01 -19.86 -3.27
CA ILE A 76 -8.73 -21.15 -3.94
C ILE A 76 -9.59 -22.29 -3.39
N GLN A 77 -9.97 -22.25 -2.11
CA GLN A 77 -10.87 -23.26 -1.52
C GLN A 77 -12.29 -23.21 -2.09
N TYR A 78 -12.76 -22.03 -2.52
CA TYR A 78 -14.12 -21.86 -3.06
C TYR A 78 -14.18 -21.77 -4.59
N ARG A 79 -13.17 -21.19 -5.24
CA ARG A 79 -13.09 -21.01 -6.69
C ARG A 79 -11.67 -20.71 -7.15
N TRP A 80 -11.37 -21.03 -8.41
CA TRP A 80 -10.10 -20.63 -9.01
C TRP A 80 -9.90 -19.10 -9.00
N VAL A 81 -8.64 -18.67 -8.92
CA VAL A 81 -8.29 -17.24 -8.93
C VAL A 81 -8.48 -16.67 -10.33
N SER A 82 -9.15 -15.54 -10.45
CA SER A 82 -9.34 -14.89 -11.75
C SER A 82 -8.03 -14.30 -12.27
N SER A 83 -7.90 -14.18 -13.60
CA SER A 83 -6.71 -13.60 -14.23
C SER A 83 -6.41 -12.18 -13.72
N SER A 84 -7.45 -11.35 -13.50
CA SER A 84 -7.27 -10.02 -12.91
C SER A 84 -6.78 -10.07 -11.47
N GLY A 85 -7.19 -11.09 -10.69
CA GLY A 85 -6.72 -11.31 -9.32
C GLY A 85 -5.26 -11.73 -9.26
N ILE A 86 -4.84 -12.61 -10.19
CA ILE A 86 -3.43 -13.01 -10.33
C ILE A 86 -2.55 -11.80 -10.65
N VAL A 87 -2.97 -10.94 -11.58
CA VAL A 87 -2.24 -9.70 -11.93
C VAL A 87 -2.14 -8.76 -10.72
N ALA A 88 -3.25 -8.52 -10.02
CA ALA A 88 -3.27 -7.65 -8.84
C ALA A 88 -2.37 -8.18 -7.70
N ALA A 89 -2.46 -9.49 -7.40
CA ALA A 89 -1.64 -10.14 -6.39
C ALA A 89 -0.15 -10.09 -6.77
N SER A 90 0.19 -10.36 -8.03
CA SER A 90 1.57 -10.33 -8.52
C SER A 90 2.19 -8.94 -8.40
N LEU A 91 1.45 -7.89 -8.76
CA LEU A 91 1.90 -6.51 -8.61
C LEU A 91 2.08 -6.12 -7.14
N LEU A 92 1.16 -6.52 -6.25
CA LEU A 92 1.30 -6.29 -4.81
C LEU A 92 2.55 -6.98 -4.24
N VAL A 93 2.77 -8.25 -4.57
CA VAL A 93 3.95 -9.01 -4.13
C VAL A 93 5.22 -8.36 -4.67
N LEU A 94 5.26 -8.01 -5.95
CA LEU A 94 6.39 -7.30 -6.55
C LEU A 94 6.67 -5.97 -5.83
N ASN A 95 5.62 -5.22 -5.49
CA ASN A 95 5.76 -3.96 -4.79
C ASN A 95 6.40 -4.13 -3.40
N VAL A 96 6.00 -5.17 -2.67
CA VAL A 96 6.56 -5.50 -1.36
C VAL A 96 8.00 -5.98 -1.47
N LEU A 97 8.31 -6.84 -2.44
CA LEU A 97 9.69 -7.28 -2.72
C LEU A 97 10.61 -6.11 -3.06
N LEU A 98 10.12 -5.17 -3.88
CA LEU A 98 10.83 -3.92 -4.13
C LEU A 98 11.05 -3.18 -2.82
N GLY A 99 10.01 -2.98 -1.99
CA GLY A 99 10.12 -2.33 -0.67
C GLY A 99 11.20 -2.94 0.22
N VAL A 100 11.25 -4.28 0.30
CA VAL A 100 12.27 -5.05 1.03
C VAL A 100 13.66 -4.82 0.44
N TYR A 101 13.81 -4.92 -0.89
CA TYR A 101 15.06 -4.65 -1.60
C TYR A 101 15.60 -3.24 -1.30
N GLY A 102 14.74 -2.22 -1.32
CA GLY A 102 15.12 -0.85 -1.01
C GLY A 102 15.58 -0.65 0.43
N HIS A 103 14.99 -1.39 1.36
CA HIS A 103 15.33 -1.33 2.78
C HIS A 103 16.69 -1.97 3.07
N TYR A 104 16.88 -3.23 2.64
CA TYR A 104 18.04 -4.03 3.01
C TYR A 104 19.24 -3.85 2.07
N ILE A 105 19.01 -3.78 0.75
CA ILE A 105 20.10 -3.78 -0.24
C ILE A 105 20.53 -2.35 -0.56
N ARG A 106 19.58 -1.46 -0.88
CA ARG A 106 19.90 -0.06 -1.24
C ARG A 106 20.09 0.87 -0.04
N LYS A 107 19.95 0.37 1.19
CA LYS A 107 20.09 1.13 2.45
C LYS A 107 19.39 2.50 2.39
N LYS A 108 18.21 2.57 1.77
CA LYS A 108 17.40 3.79 1.58
C LYS A 108 18.02 4.90 0.70
N LYS A 109 19.08 4.63 -0.06
CA LYS A 109 19.60 5.59 -1.07
C LYS A 109 18.59 5.73 -2.21
N ARG A 110 18.28 6.97 -2.60
CA ARG A 110 17.40 7.24 -3.74
C ARG A 110 18.12 6.89 -5.04
N SER A 111 17.50 6.03 -5.83
CA SER A 111 17.97 5.58 -7.15
C SER A 111 16.74 5.22 -8.00
N ALA A 112 16.95 4.75 -9.23
CA ALA A 112 15.89 4.30 -10.14
C ALA A 112 14.89 3.35 -9.47
N TRP A 113 15.36 2.46 -8.58
CA TRP A 113 14.52 1.56 -7.78
C TRP A 113 13.36 2.27 -7.05
N PHE A 114 13.59 3.47 -6.51
CA PHE A 114 12.55 4.21 -5.79
C PHE A 114 11.39 4.63 -6.71
N TYR A 115 11.71 5.02 -7.95
CA TYR A 115 10.71 5.32 -8.96
C TYR A 115 9.96 4.06 -9.39
N ILE A 116 10.68 2.95 -9.61
CA ILE A 116 10.07 1.65 -9.96
C ILE A 116 9.10 1.19 -8.87
N HIS A 117 9.52 1.18 -7.60
CA HIS A 117 8.65 0.82 -6.47
C HIS A 117 7.38 1.67 -6.45
N ARG A 118 7.51 2.97 -6.66
CA ARG A 118 6.36 3.89 -6.68
C ARG A 118 5.43 3.65 -7.88
N THR A 119 5.99 3.41 -9.07
CA THR A 119 5.20 3.09 -10.27
C THR A 119 4.45 1.78 -10.08
N VAL A 120 5.11 0.73 -9.56
CA VAL A 120 4.47 -0.56 -9.27
C VAL A 120 3.37 -0.40 -8.23
N ALA A 121 3.52 0.45 -7.21
CA ALA A 121 2.45 0.74 -6.25
C ALA A 121 1.20 1.35 -6.92
N ILE A 122 1.39 2.28 -7.87
CA ILE A 122 0.28 2.87 -8.63
C ILE A 122 -0.38 1.81 -9.52
N LEU A 123 0.41 1.01 -10.26
CA LEU A 123 -0.11 -0.07 -11.10
C LEU A 123 -0.87 -1.12 -10.28
N SER A 124 -0.38 -1.45 -9.08
CA SER A 124 -1.06 -2.36 -8.14
C SER A 124 -2.43 -1.81 -7.76
N THR A 125 -2.52 -0.51 -7.50
CA THR A 125 -3.78 0.17 -7.14
C THR A 125 -4.78 0.08 -8.30
N ILE A 126 -4.34 0.38 -9.51
CA ILE A 126 -5.17 0.28 -10.73
C ILE A 126 -5.64 -1.17 -10.93
N ALA A 127 -4.74 -2.15 -10.80
CA ALA A 127 -5.06 -3.55 -10.96
C ALA A 127 -6.10 -4.05 -9.95
N ILE A 128 -6.02 -3.60 -8.69
CA ILE A 128 -7.01 -3.93 -7.65
C ILE A 128 -8.37 -3.30 -7.97
N ILE A 129 -8.41 -2.03 -8.39
CA ILE A 129 -9.66 -1.38 -8.80
C ILE A 129 -10.30 -2.15 -9.96
N LEU A 130 -9.52 -2.50 -10.99
CA LEU A 130 -10.00 -3.29 -12.12
C LEU A 130 -10.47 -4.68 -11.69
N HIS A 131 -9.76 -5.34 -10.78
CA HIS A 131 -10.17 -6.63 -10.25
C HIS A 131 -11.53 -6.55 -9.55
N ILE A 132 -11.76 -5.54 -8.71
CA ILE A 132 -13.03 -5.32 -8.02
C ILE A 132 -14.14 -5.06 -9.04
N VAL A 133 -13.91 -4.19 -10.02
CA VAL A 133 -14.93 -3.86 -11.05
C VAL A 133 -15.27 -5.08 -11.91
N LEU A 134 -14.29 -5.92 -12.25
CA LEU A 134 -14.49 -7.11 -13.08
C LEU A 134 -15.08 -8.31 -12.31
N GLN A 135 -14.96 -8.35 -10.98
CA GLN A 135 -15.47 -9.43 -10.13
C GLN A 135 -16.71 -9.05 -9.31
N GLY A 136 -17.02 -7.77 -9.23
CA GLY A 136 -18.26 -7.24 -8.66
C GLY A 136 -19.41 -7.17 -9.67
N ARG A 137 -19.18 -7.64 -10.90
CA ARG A 137 -20.20 -8.02 -11.89
C ARG A 137 -20.40 -9.53 -11.80
#